data_AF-A0A9N9WLM4-F1
#
_entry.id   AF-A0A9N9WLM4-F1
#
_cell.length_a   1.000
_cell.length_b   1.000
_cell.length_c   1.000
_cell.angle_alpha   90.00
_cell.angle_beta   90.00
_cell.angle_gamma   90.00
#
_symmetry.space_group_name_H-M   'P 1'
#
loop_
_entity.id
_entity.type
_entity.pdbx_description
1 polymer ?
#
loop_
_entity_poly.entity_id
_entity_poly.type
_entity_poly.pdbx_seq_one_letter_code
_entity_poly.pdbx_strand_id
1 'polypeptide(L)'
;MEDEIEDCIRKKIQWPQLPATVKKLLGDSPKEYERYIFEFSIKNQLRFRGSLVRTVRKDEKKYYETLVQCSIQRLMLYPYHLADMIVKGVYIILYYFDYIILYGLCKVDKFVCFILNLNGFSVDF
;
A
#
# COMPACT_ATOMS: atom_id res chain seq x y z
N MET A 1 -22.06 -3.79 5.27
CA MET A 1 -21.87 -2.95 6.49
C MET A 1 -20.46 -2.36 6.51
N GLU A 2 -19.42 -3.17 6.30
CA GLU A 2 -18.07 -2.67 6.00
C GLU A 2 -18.03 -1.82 4.73
N ASP A 3 -18.90 -2.11 3.75
CA ASP A 3 -19.01 -1.35 2.49
C ASP A 3 -19.27 0.14 2.68
N GLU A 4 -20.03 0.53 3.72
CA GLU A 4 -20.29 1.94 4.02
C GLU A 4 -19.02 2.65 4.52
N ILE A 5 -18.19 1.96 5.31
CA ILE A 5 -16.89 2.47 5.76
C ILE A 5 -15.96 2.58 4.55
N GLU A 6 -15.90 1.54 3.71
CA GLU A 6 -15.09 1.52 2.50
C GLU A 6 -15.46 2.67 1.55
N ASP A 7 -16.75 2.92 1.34
CA ASP A 7 -17.24 4.00 0.49
C ASP A 7 -16.87 5.37 1.05
N CYS A 8 -16.90 5.55 2.38
CA CYS A 8 -16.40 6.76 3.02
C CYS A 8 -14.89 6.96 2.77
N ILE A 9 -14.11 5.88 2.83
CA ILE A 9 -12.66 5.91 2.55
C ILE A 9 -12.40 6.22 1.06
N ARG A 10 -13.15 5.59 0.14
CA ARG A 10 -13.07 5.87 -1.32
C ARG A 10 -13.41 7.32 -1.63
N LYS A 11 -14.42 7.89 -0.96
CA LYS A 11 -14.81 9.30 -1.05
C LYS A 11 -13.86 10.26 -0.32
N LYS A 12 -12.83 9.75 0.36
CA LYS A 12 -11.82 10.53 1.10
C LYS A 12 -12.42 11.41 2.21
N ILE A 13 -13.49 10.94 2.84
CA ILE A 13 -14.16 11.66 3.92
C ILE A 13 -13.30 11.56 5.18
N GLN A 14 -13.02 12.70 5.82
CA GLN A 14 -12.26 12.71 7.08
C GLN A 14 -13.18 12.42 8.28
N TRP A 15 -12.61 11.95 9.39
CA TRP A 15 -13.33 11.70 10.65
C TRP A 15 -14.35 12.78 11.06
N PRO A 16 -14.05 14.09 11.04
CA PRO A 16 -15.04 15.10 11.43
C PRO A 16 -16.31 15.08 10.57
N GLN A 17 -16.19 14.75 9.27
CA GLN A 17 -17.27 14.76 8.28
C GLN A 17 -17.96 13.39 8.13
N LEU A 18 -17.56 12.38 8.91
CA LEU A 18 -18.13 11.05 8.83
C LEU A 18 -19.60 11.04 9.32
N PRO A 19 -20.49 10.27 8.66
CA PRO A 19 -21.86 10.08 9.14
C PRO A 19 -21.91 9.47 10.54
N ALA A 20 -22.88 9.88 11.36
CA ALA A 20 -23.05 9.39 12.73
C ALA A 20 -23.25 7.87 12.80
N THR A 21 -23.87 7.27 11.77
CA THR A 21 -24.02 5.81 11.64
C THR A 21 -22.68 5.10 11.59
N VAL A 22 -21.74 5.63 10.79
CA VAL A 22 -20.40 5.06 10.62
C VAL A 22 -19.53 5.30 11.86
N LYS A 23 -19.65 6.47 12.51
CA LYS A 23 -18.94 6.74 13.77
C LYS A 23 -19.35 5.77 14.87
N LYS A 24 -20.66 5.50 15.03
CA LYS A 24 -21.16 4.49 15.97
C LYS A 24 -20.65 3.09 15.65
N LEU A 25 -20.56 2.72 14.37
CA LEU A 25 -20.02 1.43 13.95
C LEU A 25 -18.54 1.26 14.32
N LEU A 26 -17.79 2.36 14.32
CA LEU A 26 -16.36 2.43 14.69
C LEU A 26 -16.14 2.69 16.19
N GLY A 27 -17.20 2.61 17.01
CA GLY A 27 -17.13 2.83 18.46
C GLY A 27 -16.76 4.26 18.85
N ASP A 28 -17.11 5.25 18.01
CA ASP A 28 -16.79 6.68 18.16
C ASP A 28 -15.30 6.98 18.39
N SER A 29 -14.44 6.04 18.02
CA SER A 29 -12.99 6.15 18.17
C SER A 29 -12.34 6.59 16.86
N PRO A 30 -11.72 7.79 16.81
CA PRO A 30 -10.98 8.22 15.61
C PRO A 30 -9.80 7.28 15.29
N LYS A 31 -9.20 6.68 16.32
CA LYS A 31 -8.09 5.73 16.15
C LYS A 31 -8.53 4.46 15.42
N GLU A 32 -9.75 4.02 15.64
CA GLU A 32 -10.29 2.84 14.98
C GLU A 32 -10.49 3.12 13.49
N TYR A 33 -10.98 4.32 13.16
CA TYR A 33 -11.11 4.73 11.76
C TYR A 33 -9.76 4.83 11.06
N GLU A 34 -8.75 5.38 11.73
CA GLU A 34 -7.38 5.43 11.22
C GLU A 34 -6.82 4.04 10.91
N ARG A 35 -7.09 3.05 11.78
CA ARG A 35 -6.73 1.65 11.54
C ARG A 35 -7.40 1.10 10.28
N TYR A 36 -8.72 1.28 10.16
CA TYR A 36 -9.48 0.84 8.99
C TYR A 36 -8.99 1.49 7.69
N ILE A 37 -8.69 2.79 7.70
CA ILE A 37 -8.12 3.49 6.55
C ILE A 37 -6.82 2.82 6.11
N PHE A 38 -5.94 2.53 7.06
CA PHE A 38 -4.65 1.90 6.77
C PHE A 38 -4.83 0.49 6.19
N GLU A 39 -5.60 -0.37 6.85
CA GLU A 39 -5.83 -1.75 6.41
C GLU A 39 -6.50 -1.81 5.04
N PHE A 40 -7.54 -1.01 4.81
CA PHE A 40 -8.21 -0.89 3.52
C PHE A 40 -7.24 -0.43 2.43
N SER A 41 -6.37 0.52 2.75
CA SER A 41 -5.42 1.06 1.78
C SER A 41 -4.31 0.07 1.41
N ILE A 42 -3.84 -0.72 2.37
CA ILE A 42 -2.86 -1.79 2.11
C ILE A 42 -3.51 -2.92 1.32
N LYS A 43 -4.75 -3.32 1.68
CA LYS A 43 -5.50 -4.38 1.00
C LYS A 43 -5.81 -4.02 -0.47
N ASN A 44 -6.15 -2.76 -0.73
CA ASN A 44 -6.46 -2.27 -2.08
C ASN A 44 -5.25 -1.64 -2.80
N GLN A 45 -4.03 -1.77 -2.25
CA GLN A 45 -2.79 -1.22 -2.84
C GLN A 45 -2.92 0.25 -3.28
N LEU A 46 -3.53 1.07 -2.42
CA LEU A 46 -3.77 2.48 -2.71
C LEU A 46 -2.47 3.28 -2.72
N ARG A 47 -2.43 4.31 -3.57
CA ARG A 47 -1.29 5.24 -3.61
C ARG A 47 -1.29 6.13 -2.38
N PHE A 48 -0.12 6.37 -1.78
CA PHE A 48 0.00 7.28 -0.63
C PHE A 48 -0.39 8.73 -1.00
N ARG A 49 0.00 9.18 -2.20
CA ARG A 49 -0.35 10.50 -2.72
C ARG A 49 -1.82 10.54 -3.16
N GLY A 50 -2.56 11.50 -2.61
CA GLY A 50 -3.97 11.72 -2.96
C GLY A 50 -4.96 10.83 -2.21
N SER A 51 -4.49 9.95 -1.32
CA SER A 51 -5.32 9.10 -0.47
C SER A 51 -5.39 9.62 0.96
N LEU A 52 -6.42 9.17 1.69
CA LEU A 52 -6.64 9.50 3.10
C LEU A 52 -5.51 8.98 4.00
N VAL A 53 -4.74 7.98 3.57
CA VAL A 53 -3.57 7.45 4.28
C VAL A 53 -2.61 8.54 4.74
N ARG A 54 -2.45 9.63 3.97
CA ARG A 54 -1.54 10.73 4.31
C ARG A 54 -1.92 11.43 5.63
N THR A 55 -3.20 11.41 6.02
CA THR A 55 -3.63 11.97 7.31
C THR A 55 -3.29 11.05 8.48
N VAL A 56 -3.19 9.75 8.23
CA VAL A 56 -2.96 8.70 9.23
C VAL A 56 -1.47 8.34 9.39
N ARG A 57 -0.72 8.39 8.30
CA ARG A 57 0.71 8.08 8.23
C ARG A 57 1.43 9.23 7.56
N LYS A 58 2.44 9.76 8.23
CA LYS A 58 3.30 10.83 7.70
C LYS A 58 4.43 10.28 6.82
N ASP A 59 4.89 9.06 7.12
CA ASP A 59 6.02 8.43 6.45
C ASP A 59 5.60 7.66 5.19
N GLU A 60 5.76 8.30 4.03
CA GLU A 60 5.47 7.69 2.72
C GLU A 60 6.32 6.43 2.47
N LYS A 61 7.61 6.46 2.84
CA LYS A 61 8.54 5.32 2.69
C LYS A 61 8.06 4.10 3.46
N LYS A 62 7.76 4.27 4.75
CA LYS A 62 7.30 3.19 5.64
C LYS A 62 5.94 2.62 5.23
N TYR A 63 5.08 3.46 4.65
CA TYR A 63 3.81 2.99 4.09
C TYR A 63 4.03 2.00 2.94
N TYR A 64 4.89 2.35 1.98
CA TYR A 64 5.18 1.46 0.86
C TYR A 64 5.95 0.21 1.28
N GLU A 65 6.83 0.30 2.29
CA GLU A 65 7.44 -0.88 2.93
C GLU A 65 6.39 -1.88 3.38
N THR A 66 5.45 -1.43 4.20
CA THR A 66 4.39 -2.31 4.72
C THR A 66 3.49 -2.81 3.60
N LEU A 67 3.18 -1.98 2.60
CA LEU A 67 2.37 -2.40 1.45
C LEU A 67 3.02 -3.55 0.70
N VAL A 68 4.33 -3.44 0.46
CA VAL A 68 5.09 -4.46 -0.26
C VAL A 68 5.26 -5.71 0.58
N GLN A 69 5.61 -5.59 1.87
CA GLN A 69 5.68 -6.74 2.79
C GLN A 69 4.35 -7.50 2.86
N CYS A 70 3.23 -6.80 2.99
CA CYS A 70 1.91 -7.41 3.00
C CYS A 70 1.51 -8.01 1.64
N SER A 71 2.03 -7.49 0.53
CA SER A 71 1.79 -8.07 -0.80
C SER A 71 2.58 -9.36 -0.97
N ILE A 72 3.84 -9.40 -0.51
CA ILE A 72 4.70 -10.60 -0.52
C ILE A 72 4.08 -11.69 0.37
N GLN A 73 3.71 -11.37 1.61
CA GLN A 73 3.09 -12.33 2.53
C GLN A 73 1.80 -12.95 1.98
N ARG A 74 1.06 -12.20 1.16
CA ARG A 74 -0.18 -12.66 0.54
C ARG A 74 -0.01 -13.21 -0.88
N LEU A 75 1.22 -13.31 -1.39
CA LEU A 75 1.54 -13.70 -2.77
C LEU A 75 0.71 -12.89 -3.80
N MET A 76 0.49 -11.61 -3.51
CA MET A 76 -0.25 -10.70 -4.39
C MET A 76 0.65 -10.22 -5.51
N LEU A 77 0.07 -10.05 -6.70
CA LEU A 77 0.77 -9.51 -7.86
C LEU A 77 1.39 -8.14 -7.51
N TYR A 78 2.65 -7.94 -7.90
CA TYR A 78 3.35 -6.69 -7.64
C TYR A 78 2.62 -5.52 -8.33
N PRO A 79 2.26 -4.44 -7.60
CA PRO A 79 1.48 -3.36 -8.17
C PRO A 79 2.35 -2.47 -9.06
N TYR A 80 2.32 -2.72 -10.37
CA TYR A 80 3.10 -1.95 -11.36
C TYR A 80 2.73 -0.45 -11.40
N HIS A 81 1.50 -0.08 -11.00
CA HIS A 81 1.07 1.32 -10.87
C HIS A 81 1.74 2.07 -9.70
N LEU A 82 2.37 1.34 -8.79
CA LEU A 82 3.14 1.87 -7.68
C LEU A 82 4.65 1.86 -7.95
N ALA A 83 5.10 1.28 -9.06
CA ALA A 83 6.50 1.20 -9.44
C ALA A 83 7.15 2.59 -9.40
N ASP A 84 6.60 3.61 -10.06
CA ASP A 84 7.18 4.98 -10.07
C ASP A 84 7.35 5.62 -8.68
N MET A 85 6.59 5.18 -7.67
CA MET A 85 6.70 5.70 -6.31
C MET A 85 7.70 4.92 -5.46
N ILE A 86 7.82 3.61 -5.69
CA ILE A 86 8.81 2.74 -5.04
C ILE A 86 10.20 2.92 -5.68
N VAL A 87 10.24 3.29 -6.97
CA VAL A 87 11.42 3.29 -7.86
C VAL A 87 11.99 4.71 -8.09
N LYS A 88 11.55 5.71 -7.34
CA LYS A 88 11.95 7.12 -7.54
C LYS A 88 13.43 7.46 -7.28
N GLY A 89 14.32 6.47 -7.33
CA GLY A 89 15.78 6.60 -7.30
C GLY A 89 16.57 5.61 -8.17
N VAL A 90 15.99 4.91 -9.16
CA VAL A 90 16.72 3.80 -9.82
C VAL A 90 16.52 3.69 -11.35
N TYR A 91 17.49 4.17 -12.13
CA TYR A 91 17.62 3.90 -13.58
C TYR A 91 17.93 2.42 -13.90
N ILE A 92 18.32 1.63 -12.90
CA ILE A 92 18.64 0.21 -13.02
C ILE A 92 17.38 -0.67 -13.22
N ILE A 93 16.19 -0.20 -12.85
CA ILE A 93 14.97 -1.03 -12.86
C ILE A 93 14.49 -1.38 -14.27
N LEU A 94 14.73 -0.52 -15.27
CA LEU A 94 14.36 -0.80 -16.67
C LEU A 94 15.13 -1.99 -17.25
N TYR A 95 16.42 -2.12 -16.95
CA TYR A 95 17.26 -3.22 -17.46
C TYR A 95 16.82 -4.60 -16.95
N TYR A 96 16.35 -4.67 -15.70
CA TYR A 96 15.97 -5.94 -15.11
C TYR A 96 14.51 -6.33 -15.39
N PHE A 97 13.63 -5.36 -15.62
CA PHE A 97 12.23 -5.63 -15.99
C PHE A 97 12.12 -6.35 -17.34
N ASP A 98 12.89 -5.91 -18.34
CA ASP A 98 12.92 -6.57 -19.65
C ASP A 98 13.43 -8.01 -19.55
N TYR A 99 14.42 -8.27 -18.69
CA TYR A 99 14.93 -9.61 -18.43
C TYR A 99 13.89 -10.50 -17.71
N ILE A 100 13.08 -9.95 -16.80
CA ILE A 100 12.08 -10.72 -16.03
C ILE A 100 10.87 -11.10 -16.88
N ILE A 101 10.40 -10.21 -17.76
CA ILE A 101 9.30 -10.50 -18.67
C ILE A 101 9.72 -11.55 -19.72
N LEU A 102 10.98 -11.50 -20.18
CA LEU A 102 11.52 -12.47 -21.14
C LEU A 102 11.73 -13.88 -20.54
N TYR A 103 12.06 -13.99 -19.25
CA TYR A 103 12.41 -15.26 -18.60
C TYR A 103 11.28 -15.91 -17.76
N GLY A 104 10.06 -15.40 -17.81
CA GLY A 104 8.87 -16.13 -17.37
C GLY A 104 8.71 -16.23 -15.85
N LEU A 105 7.79 -15.41 -15.33
CA LEU A 105 6.76 -15.64 -14.28
C LEU A 105 7.08 -16.38 -12.95
N CYS A 106 8.22 -17.04 -12.75
CA CYS A 106 8.48 -17.85 -11.54
C CYS A 106 9.56 -17.27 -10.62
N LYS A 107 10.08 -16.07 -10.91
CA LYS A 107 11.19 -15.44 -10.17
C LYS A 107 10.97 -13.97 -9.81
N VAL A 108 9.72 -13.50 -9.88
CA VAL A 108 9.35 -12.11 -9.57
C VAL A 108 9.54 -11.83 -8.08
N ASP A 109 9.19 -12.76 -7.19
CA ASP A 109 9.27 -12.54 -5.74
C ASP A 109 10.69 -12.34 -5.23
N LYS A 110 11.65 -13.16 -5.69
CA LYS A 110 13.06 -13.04 -5.27
C LYS A 110 13.74 -11.81 -5.85
N PHE A 111 13.36 -11.38 -7.05
CA PHE A 111 13.96 -10.20 -7.68
C PHE A 111 13.42 -8.90 -7.07
N VAL A 112 12.11 -8.81 -6.83
CA VAL A 112 11.52 -7.67 -6.10
C VAL A 112 12.12 -7.58 -4.70
N CYS A 113 12.27 -8.70 -4.00
CA CYS A 113 12.90 -8.74 -2.67
C CYS A 113 14.39 -8.31 -2.71
N PHE A 114 15.14 -8.71 -3.74
CA PHE A 114 16.51 -8.25 -3.97
C PHE A 114 16.58 -6.73 -4.22
N ILE A 115 15.68 -6.19 -5.04
CA ILE A 115 15.60 -4.75 -5.32
C ILE A 115 15.22 -3.95 -4.06
N LEU A 116 14.30 -4.44 -3.25
CA LEU A 116 13.90 -3.79 -2.00
C LEU A 116 15.08 -3.76 -1.01
N ASN A 117 15.77 -4.88 -0.81
CA ASN A 117 16.94 -4.95 0.06
C ASN A 117 18.07 -4.01 -0.41
N LEU A 118 18.32 -3.91 -1.73
CA LEU A 118 19.29 -2.96 -2.29
C LEU A 118 18.92 -1.48 -2.06
N ASN A 119 17.62 -1.17 -1.93
CA ASN A 119 17.12 0.18 -1.67
C ASN A 119 16.96 0.47 -0.16
N GLY A 120 17.52 -0.38 0.71
CA GLY A 120 17.45 -0.21 2.17
C GLY A 120 16.04 -0.43 2.73
N PHE A 121 15.25 -1.28 2.07
CA PHE A 121 14.00 -1.81 2.59
C PHE A 121 14.28 -3.21 3.16
N SER A 122 14.16 -3.37 4.48
CA SER A 122 14.33 -4.68 5.14
C SER A 122 13.13 -5.56 4.81
N VAL A 123 13.35 -6.60 4.00
CA VAL A 123 12.32 -7.58 3.67
C VAL A 123 12.86 -8.94 4.08
N ASP A 124 12.50 -9.36 5.28
CA ASP A 124 12.83 -10.67 5.83
C ASP A 124 11.77 -11.70 5.41
N PHE A 125 12.22 -12.88 5.00
CA PHE A 125 11.39 -14.03 4.60
C PHE A 125 10.90 -14.83 5.80
#